data_AF-A0A928JRW5-F1
#
_entry.id   AF-A0A928JRW5-F1
#
_cell.length_a   1.000
_cell.length_b   1.000
_cell.length_c   1.000
_cell.angle_alpha   90.00
_cell.angle_beta   90.00
_cell.angle_gamma   90.00
#
_symmetry.space_group_name_H-M   'P 1'
#
loop_
_entity.id
_entity.type
_entity.pdbx_description
1 polymer ?
#
loop_
_entity_poly.entity_id
_entity_poly.type
_entity_poly.pdbx_seq_one_letter_code
_entity_poly.pdbx_strand_id
1 'polypeptide(L)'
;MKKIISILLCIMLMLGTCCFSASAVEGDEDDMVYVLAIGNSYSNNAVEYLTPIMYGLGKKMSVVSLYDDGCSLERHVQWYKQNAEEYEFYLDGSNISAPNKNTMREVFELYDYDYITIQQGPGPATTFSTYEPYLTELYNIIKKHEPQAKILIHQTWSFCEYDALGNGPYWKVAYKSSLDMFERIESSYVKAANKIGLDPEKDIIPVGKAIQLAKDEYGFGDYYIDGNNLSRYDKCANGAIYNDSVDHLNARGRYIAACVWAEKIFGVDCRNTTCAESGIFSDEETMVLRQIAHEVVTGEVQCVEGDWRAVPYKNSETQEEGVKLVHYMGEVPADGVVKVPEQWGGKNIIAIDETAFKYVDGVKKIIMPNTVVDIEEKALKKIESEYFSVSDKDNGKDKDNGKDNGKDNNGNLWIYIIIGAVVVIAGAIAFVLLKKKTADKIKEK
;
A
#
# COMPACT_ATOMS: atom_id res chain seq x y z
N MET A 1 -15.21 30.16 13.80
CA MET A 1 -15.74 29.74 15.12
C MET A 1 -16.83 28.66 15.04
N LYS A 2 -18.13 28.93 14.84
CA LYS A 2 -19.17 27.87 14.94
C LYS A 2 -19.02 26.68 13.96
N LYS A 3 -18.48 26.88 12.75
CA LYS A 3 -18.19 25.78 11.80
C LYS A 3 -17.00 24.91 12.26
N ILE A 4 -15.92 25.52 12.75
CA ILE A 4 -14.67 24.85 13.20
C ILE A 4 -14.95 23.87 14.34
N ILE A 5 -15.77 24.28 15.32
CA ILE A 5 -16.18 23.41 16.46
C ILE A 5 -16.92 22.15 15.97
N SER A 6 -17.60 22.20 14.83
CA SER A 6 -18.32 21.05 14.26
C SER A 6 -17.40 20.06 13.53
N ILE A 7 -16.23 20.50 13.06
CA ILE A 7 -15.24 19.64 12.39
C ILE A 7 -14.45 18.84 13.44
N LEU A 8 -14.01 19.51 14.51
CA LEU A 8 -13.38 18.87 15.67
C LEU A 8 -14.26 17.76 16.31
N LEU A 9 -15.59 17.92 16.28
CA LEU A 9 -16.52 16.92 16.80
C LEU A 9 -16.60 15.65 15.94
N CYS A 10 -16.38 15.76 14.62
CA CYS A 10 -16.33 14.60 13.71
C CYS A 10 -15.02 13.81 13.87
N ILE A 11 -13.90 14.49 14.10
CA ILE A 11 -12.59 13.86 14.34
C ILE A 11 -12.65 12.93 15.58
N MET A 12 -13.34 13.33 16.65
CA MET A 12 -13.54 12.47 17.82
C MET A 12 -14.43 11.25 17.57
N LEU A 13 -15.32 11.28 16.58
CA LEU A 13 -16.30 10.21 16.33
C LEU A 13 -15.75 9.07 15.45
N MET A 14 -14.69 9.30 14.66
CA MET A 14 -14.05 8.26 13.84
C MET A 14 -13.06 7.37 14.61
N LEU A 15 -12.70 7.74 15.84
CA LEU A 15 -11.86 6.92 16.73
C LEU A 15 -12.60 5.69 17.31
N GLY A 16 -13.83 5.40 16.85
CA GLY A 16 -14.58 4.21 17.23
C GLY A 16 -14.12 2.96 16.47
N THR A 17 -13.61 1.97 17.20
CA THR A 17 -13.33 0.58 16.76
C THR A 17 -12.09 0.29 15.90
N CYS A 18 -10.92 0.80 16.30
CA CYS A 18 -9.67 0.05 16.18
C CYS A 18 -9.15 -0.32 17.59
N CYS A 19 -8.44 -1.44 17.74
CA CYS A 19 -7.97 -1.91 19.05
C CYS A 19 -6.86 -1.00 19.60
N PHE A 20 -7.21 -0.09 20.51
CA PHE A 20 -6.29 0.87 21.10
C PHE A 20 -5.19 0.21 21.96
N SER A 21 -3.95 0.31 21.49
CA SER A 21 -2.79 0.51 22.38
C SER A 21 -2.44 2.00 22.32
N ALA A 22 -3.03 2.78 23.22
CA ALA A 22 -2.84 4.22 23.26
C ALA A 22 -1.47 4.58 23.86
N SER A 23 -0.43 4.63 23.02
CA SER A 23 0.65 5.61 23.23
C SER A 23 0.13 6.94 22.69
N ALA A 24 -0.17 7.88 23.59
CA ALA A 24 -0.62 9.21 23.18
C ALA A 24 0.53 9.93 22.45
N VAL A 25 0.26 10.43 21.25
CA VAL A 25 1.18 11.33 20.54
C VAL A 25 1.09 12.72 21.18
N GLU A 26 1.77 12.88 22.32
CA GLU A 26 2.00 14.18 22.95
C GLU A 26 2.75 15.09 21.97
N GLY A 27 2.13 16.22 21.65
CA GLY A 27 2.60 17.25 20.74
C GLY A 27 1.48 18.28 20.57
N ASP A 28 1.82 19.56 20.51
CA ASP A 28 0.84 20.65 20.47
C ASP A 28 0.10 20.70 19.11
N GLU A 29 -0.93 21.55 19.00
CA GLU A 29 -1.60 21.81 17.71
C GLU A 29 -0.66 22.47 16.68
N ASP A 30 0.44 23.09 17.12
CA ASP A 30 1.50 23.70 16.29
C ASP A 30 2.31 22.68 15.44
N ASP A 31 2.21 21.37 15.71
CA ASP A 31 2.94 20.31 14.96
C ASP A 31 2.15 19.74 13.76
N MET A 32 0.98 20.30 13.43
CA MET A 32 0.07 19.78 12.40
C MET A 32 0.41 20.29 11.00
N VAL A 33 0.69 19.39 10.06
CA VAL A 33 0.97 19.75 8.66
C VAL A 33 -0.30 19.74 7.80
N TYR A 34 -0.57 20.83 7.08
CA TYR A 34 -1.73 20.94 6.18
C TYR A 34 -1.34 20.86 4.70
N VAL A 35 -2.04 19.99 3.96
CA VAL A 35 -1.84 19.77 2.52
C VAL A 35 -3.11 20.10 1.74
N LEU A 36 -2.98 20.89 0.66
CA LEU A 36 -4.07 21.11 -0.30
C LEU A 36 -3.82 20.31 -1.59
N ALA A 37 -4.70 19.37 -1.89
CA ALA A 37 -4.69 18.64 -3.15
C ALA A 37 -5.59 19.32 -4.20
N ILE A 38 -4.97 19.98 -5.19
CA ILE A 38 -5.68 20.54 -6.34
C ILE A 38 -5.68 19.52 -7.47
N GLY A 39 -6.79 18.79 -7.59
CA GLY A 39 -6.91 17.66 -8.51
C GLY A 39 -8.35 17.16 -8.66
N ASN A 40 -8.52 15.85 -8.51
CA ASN A 40 -9.75 15.15 -8.87
C ASN A 40 -9.82 13.79 -8.15
N SER A 41 -10.54 12.82 -8.73
CA SER A 41 -10.59 11.44 -8.25
C SER A 41 -9.22 10.77 -8.12
N TYR A 42 -8.18 11.20 -8.84
CA TYR A 42 -6.83 10.63 -8.75
C TYR A 42 -6.08 11.10 -7.50
N SER A 43 -6.16 12.38 -7.14
CA SER A 43 -5.64 12.84 -5.84
C SER A 43 -6.36 12.15 -4.69
N ASN A 44 -7.68 11.92 -4.80
CA ASN A 44 -8.42 11.16 -3.80
C ASN A 44 -7.96 9.69 -3.68
N ASN A 45 -7.52 9.06 -4.77
CA ASN A 45 -6.91 7.73 -4.72
C ASN A 45 -5.56 7.72 -3.97
N ALA A 46 -4.80 8.81 -4.01
CA ALA A 46 -3.52 8.91 -3.32
C ALA A 46 -3.63 9.24 -1.82
N VAL A 47 -4.70 9.91 -1.37
CA VAL A 47 -4.85 10.32 0.04
C VAL A 47 -5.62 9.33 0.90
N GLU A 48 -6.31 8.35 0.31
CA GLU A 48 -7.21 7.40 1.01
C GLU A 48 -6.56 6.69 2.20
N TYR A 49 -5.29 6.27 2.08
CA TYR A 49 -4.53 5.60 3.14
C TYR A 49 -3.49 6.52 3.81
N LEU A 50 -3.34 7.77 3.36
CA LEU A 50 -2.24 8.64 3.74
C LEU A 50 -2.28 8.99 5.24
N THR A 51 -3.43 9.45 5.73
CA THR A 51 -3.58 9.88 7.13
C THR A 51 -3.41 8.70 8.13
N PRO A 52 -3.95 7.50 7.89
CA PRO A 52 -3.60 6.29 8.65
C PRO A 52 -2.09 5.94 8.64
N ILE A 53 -1.46 5.92 7.46
CA ILE A 53 -0.01 5.63 7.31
C ILE A 53 0.83 6.60 8.14
N MET A 54 0.52 7.90 8.04
CA MET A 54 1.22 8.98 8.73
C MET A 54 1.02 8.94 10.24
N TYR A 55 -0.20 8.63 10.71
CA TYR A 55 -0.47 8.38 12.12
C TYR A 55 0.37 7.21 12.66
N GLY A 56 0.47 6.11 11.90
CA GLY A 56 1.34 4.97 12.22
C GLY A 56 2.84 5.31 12.29
N LEU A 57 3.26 6.38 11.62
CA LEU A 57 4.62 6.93 11.64
C LEU A 57 4.80 8.05 12.68
N GLY A 58 3.81 8.27 13.56
CA GLY A 58 3.85 9.30 14.60
C GLY A 58 3.77 10.73 14.07
N LYS A 59 3.20 10.94 12.88
CA LYS A 59 3.06 12.24 12.23
C LYS A 59 1.60 12.71 12.22
N LYS A 60 1.39 13.99 12.53
CA LYS A 60 0.09 14.66 12.47
C LYS A 60 -0.01 15.44 11.17
N MET A 61 -1.01 15.16 10.36
CA MET A 61 -1.25 15.88 9.11
C MET A 61 -2.73 15.80 8.71
N SER A 62 -3.19 16.68 7.80
CA SER A 62 -4.48 16.52 7.14
C SER A 62 -4.44 17.00 5.68
N VAL A 63 -5.19 16.33 4.79
CA VAL A 63 -5.37 16.75 3.39
C VAL A 63 -6.76 17.31 3.15
N VAL A 64 -6.83 18.51 2.58
CA VAL A 64 -8.03 19.02 1.91
C VAL A 64 -7.91 18.75 0.41
N SER A 65 -8.92 18.14 -0.22
CA SER A 65 -8.97 18.03 -1.70
C SER A 65 -9.98 19.00 -2.31
N LEU A 66 -9.55 19.76 -3.31
CA LEU A 66 -10.45 20.44 -4.25
C LEU A 66 -10.94 19.43 -5.29
N TYR A 67 -11.96 18.65 -4.92
CA TYR A 67 -12.46 17.55 -5.72
C TYR A 67 -13.54 17.97 -6.71
N ASP A 68 -13.33 17.56 -7.97
CA ASP A 68 -14.33 17.41 -9.01
C ASP A 68 -13.88 16.28 -9.94
N ASP A 69 -14.81 15.54 -10.55
CA ASP A 69 -14.43 14.34 -11.30
C ASP A 69 -13.85 14.66 -12.69
N GLY A 70 -12.72 14.00 -12.99
CA GLY A 70 -11.90 14.27 -14.16
C GLY A 70 -11.42 15.72 -14.29
N CYS A 71 -11.42 16.52 -13.22
CA CYS A 71 -11.07 17.95 -13.28
C CYS A 71 -9.66 18.15 -13.87
N SER A 72 -9.55 19.14 -14.78
CA SER A 72 -8.31 19.49 -15.49
C SER A 72 -7.78 20.84 -15.01
N LEU A 73 -6.51 21.13 -15.29
CA LEU A 73 -5.90 22.44 -15.01
C LEU A 73 -6.72 23.59 -15.62
N GLU A 74 -7.25 23.39 -16.82
CA GLU A 74 -8.16 24.33 -17.48
C GLU A 74 -9.42 24.59 -16.64
N ARG A 75 -10.11 23.54 -16.20
CA ARG A 75 -11.35 23.64 -15.42
C ARG A 75 -11.11 24.32 -14.08
N HIS A 76 -10.03 23.96 -13.37
CA HIS A 76 -9.62 24.61 -12.13
C HIS A 76 -9.44 26.13 -12.30
N VAL A 77 -8.71 26.55 -13.33
CA VAL A 77 -8.47 27.98 -13.63
C VAL A 77 -9.75 28.70 -14.03
N GLN A 78 -10.61 28.08 -14.85
CA GLN A 78 -11.90 28.66 -15.26
C GLN A 78 -12.81 28.91 -14.06
N TRP A 79 -12.96 27.92 -13.18
CA TRP A 79 -13.79 28.03 -11.97
C TRP A 79 -13.23 29.03 -10.95
N TYR A 80 -11.91 29.09 -10.79
CA TYR A 80 -11.28 30.14 -9.97
C TYR A 80 -11.57 31.55 -10.52
N LYS A 81 -11.50 31.75 -11.84
CA LYS A 81 -11.82 33.04 -12.48
C LYS A 81 -13.29 33.42 -12.27
N GLN A 82 -14.20 32.45 -12.41
CA GLN A 82 -15.65 32.62 -12.26
C GLN A 82 -16.11 32.72 -10.80
N ASN A 83 -15.28 32.33 -9.83
CA ASN A 83 -15.67 32.12 -8.43
C ASN A 83 -16.81 31.08 -8.29
N ALA A 84 -16.70 29.98 -9.04
CA ALA A 84 -17.74 28.96 -9.11
C ALA A 84 -17.71 28.04 -7.87
N GLU A 85 -18.89 27.82 -7.27
CA GLU A 85 -19.13 26.87 -6.17
C GLU A 85 -19.25 25.46 -6.77
N GLU A 86 -18.12 24.86 -7.16
CA GLU A 86 -18.11 23.61 -7.93
C GLU A 86 -17.43 22.43 -7.23
N TYR A 87 -16.62 22.66 -6.20
CA TYR A 87 -15.85 21.59 -5.56
C TYR A 87 -16.64 20.91 -4.43
N GLU A 88 -16.64 19.57 -4.43
CA GLU A 88 -17.00 18.81 -3.24
C GLU A 88 -15.89 18.89 -2.20
N PHE A 89 -16.25 18.85 -0.92
CA PHE A 89 -15.28 18.98 0.17
C PHE A 89 -14.87 17.61 0.71
N TYR A 90 -13.63 17.22 0.44
CA TYR A 90 -13.00 16.03 0.99
C TYR A 90 -11.92 16.44 1.99
N LEU A 91 -11.91 15.75 3.12
CA LEU A 91 -10.90 15.86 4.17
C LEU A 91 -10.38 14.45 4.45
N ASP A 92 -9.06 14.25 4.38
CA ASP A 92 -8.41 12.96 4.65
C ASP A 92 -9.04 11.80 3.87
N GLY A 93 -9.20 12.00 2.56
CA GLY A 93 -9.81 11.04 1.63
C GLY A 93 -11.33 10.86 1.77
N SER A 94 -11.94 11.38 2.84
CA SER A 94 -13.36 11.20 3.14
C SER A 94 -14.22 12.35 2.61
N ASN A 95 -15.30 12.03 1.90
CA ASN A 95 -16.31 13.03 1.53
C ASN A 95 -17.10 13.42 2.78
N ILE A 96 -16.84 14.61 3.31
CA ILE A 96 -17.48 15.08 4.55
C ILE A 96 -18.85 15.74 4.32
N SER A 97 -19.45 15.52 3.15
CA SER A 97 -20.88 15.77 2.86
C SER A 97 -21.35 17.16 3.29
N ALA A 98 -20.57 18.19 2.92
CA ALA A 98 -21.00 19.57 3.07
C ALA A 98 -22.28 19.78 2.23
N PRO A 99 -23.33 20.45 2.75
CA PRO A 99 -24.58 20.64 2.01
C PRO A 99 -24.45 21.50 0.75
N ASN A 100 -23.31 22.18 0.59
CA ASN A 100 -22.98 23.03 -0.56
C ASN A 100 -21.60 22.64 -1.11
N LYS A 101 -21.43 22.78 -2.42
CA LYS A 101 -20.11 22.87 -3.07
C LYS A 101 -19.39 24.16 -2.63
N ASN A 102 -18.07 24.19 -2.77
CA ASN A 102 -17.23 25.32 -2.35
C ASN A 102 -16.49 25.93 -3.54
N THR A 103 -16.07 27.18 -3.40
CA THR A 103 -15.12 27.82 -4.33
C THR A 103 -13.68 27.50 -3.95
N MET A 104 -12.76 27.59 -4.92
CA MET A 104 -11.32 27.49 -4.64
C MET A 104 -10.82 28.58 -3.67
N ARG A 105 -11.49 29.75 -3.62
CA ARG A 105 -11.08 30.87 -2.75
C ARG A 105 -11.41 30.59 -1.28
N GLU A 106 -12.62 30.08 -1.01
CA GLU A 106 -12.99 29.66 0.34
C GLU A 106 -12.09 28.54 0.88
N VAL A 107 -11.59 27.67 0.00
CA VAL A 107 -10.70 26.56 0.39
C VAL A 107 -9.28 27.03 0.73
N PHE A 108 -8.76 28.08 0.06
CA PHE A 108 -7.52 28.74 0.52
C PHE A 108 -7.70 29.34 1.93
N GLU A 109 -8.86 29.92 2.23
CA GLU A 109 -9.15 30.52 3.55
C GLU A 109 -9.39 29.53 4.72
N LEU A 110 -9.21 28.21 4.53
CA LEU A 110 -9.48 27.20 5.57
C LEU A 110 -8.32 26.97 6.55
N TYR A 111 -7.09 26.91 6.04
CA TYR A 111 -5.88 26.55 6.77
C TYR A 111 -4.68 27.27 6.16
N ASP A 112 -3.66 27.59 6.96
CA ASP A 112 -2.35 27.98 6.43
C ASP A 112 -1.66 26.72 5.88
N TYR A 113 -1.65 26.53 4.55
CA TYR A 113 -1.12 25.30 3.96
C TYR A 113 0.42 25.29 3.91
N ASP A 114 1.02 24.17 4.31
CA ASP A 114 2.45 23.89 4.15
C ASP A 114 2.79 23.41 2.74
N TYR A 115 1.93 22.56 2.17
CA TYR A 115 2.13 21.94 0.87
C TYR A 115 0.89 22.03 -0.01
N ILE A 116 1.09 22.25 -1.31
CA ILE A 116 0.00 22.32 -2.29
C ILE A 116 0.39 21.48 -3.50
N THR A 117 -0.37 20.42 -3.78
CA THR A 117 -0.10 19.54 -4.91
C THR A 117 -0.96 19.91 -6.11
N ILE A 118 -0.36 19.97 -7.30
CA ILE A 118 -1.03 20.21 -8.57
C ILE A 118 -0.94 18.96 -9.45
N GLN A 119 -2.01 18.59 -10.13
CA GLN A 119 -1.99 17.58 -11.19
C GLN A 119 -2.80 17.99 -12.43
N GLN A 120 -2.63 17.27 -13.53
CA GLN A 120 -3.50 17.37 -14.70
C GLN A 120 -4.67 16.37 -14.58
N GLY A 121 -5.73 16.60 -15.36
CA GLY A 121 -6.82 15.64 -15.53
C GLY A 121 -6.38 14.39 -16.33
N PRO A 122 -7.02 13.23 -16.14
CA PRO A 122 -6.55 11.95 -16.70
C PRO A 122 -6.35 11.96 -18.23
N GLY A 123 -7.38 12.34 -18.99
CA GLY A 123 -7.32 12.43 -20.46
C GLY A 123 -6.19 13.34 -21.00
N PRO A 124 -6.06 14.60 -20.55
CA PRO A 124 -5.00 15.49 -21.04
C PRO A 124 -3.58 15.19 -20.52
N ALA A 125 -3.39 14.34 -19.50
CA ALA A 125 -2.12 14.15 -18.80
C ALA A 125 -0.91 13.79 -19.70
N THR A 126 -1.13 13.07 -20.81
CA THR A 126 -0.09 12.63 -21.76
C THR A 126 0.46 13.73 -22.65
N THR A 127 -0.18 14.91 -22.69
CA THR A 127 0.09 15.94 -23.70
C THR A 127 0.40 17.28 -23.06
N PHE A 128 1.69 17.61 -22.92
CA PHE A 128 2.17 18.85 -22.29
C PHE A 128 1.49 20.15 -22.79
N SER A 129 1.10 20.26 -24.06
CA SER A 129 0.42 21.47 -24.56
C SER A 129 -0.97 21.72 -23.95
N THR A 130 -1.56 20.74 -23.25
CA THR A 130 -2.81 20.90 -22.48
C THR A 130 -2.59 21.50 -21.09
N TYR A 131 -1.34 21.54 -20.63
CA TYR A 131 -0.98 22.13 -19.34
C TYR A 131 -0.93 23.65 -19.45
N GLU A 132 -0.46 24.20 -20.58
CA GLU A 132 -0.35 25.65 -20.79
C GLU A 132 -1.56 26.25 -21.50
N PRO A 133 -2.00 27.48 -21.15
CA PRO A 133 -1.40 28.38 -20.14
C PRO A 133 -1.78 28.05 -18.69
N TYR A 134 -2.67 27.08 -18.49
CA TYR A 134 -3.41 26.85 -17.25
C TYR A 134 -2.54 26.47 -16.04
N LEU A 135 -1.43 25.77 -16.25
CA LEU A 135 -0.43 25.44 -15.23
C LEU A 135 0.25 26.71 -14.71
N THR A 136 0.77 27.55 -15.61
CA THR A 136 1.35 28.85 -15.23
C THR A 136 0.31 29.75 -14.55
N GLU A 137 -0.94 29.76 -15.03
CA GLU A 137 -2.00 30.52 -14.38
C GLU A 137 -2.34 30.01 -12.96
N LEU A 138 -2.53 28.69 -12.79
CA LEU A 138 -2.84 28.08 -11.50
C LEU A 138 -1.68 28.25 -10.51
N TYR A 139 -0.44 28.08 -10.94
CA TYR A 139 0.75 28.36 -10.13
C TYR A 139 0.75 29.80 -9.61
N ASN A 140 0.46 30.78 -10.48
CA ASN A 140 0.39 32.20 -10.08
C ASN A 140 -0.81 32.49 -9.16
N ILE A 141 -1.93 31.76 -9.31
CA ILE A 141 -3.07 31.83 -8.38
C ILE A 141 -2.65 31.32 -7.00
N ILE A 142 -1.99 30.17 -6.93
CA ILE A 142 -1.52 29.59 -5.67
C ILE A 142 -0.50 30.52 -5.01
N LYS A 143 0.56 30.97 -5.73
CA LYS A 143 1.56 31.91 -5.16
C LYS A 143 0.98 33.25 -4.70
N LYS A 144 -0.23 33.62 -5.14
CA LYS A 144 -0.94 34.82 -4.67
C LYS A 144 -1.66 34.61 -3.33
N HIS A 145 -2.29 33.45 -3.13
CA HIS A 145 -3.04 33.15 -1.89
C HIS A 145 -2.13 32.53 -0.83
N GLU A 146 -1.30 31.58 -1.25
CA GLU A 146 -0.44 30.74 -0.42
C GLU A 146 1.05 30.97 -0.77
N PRO A 147 1.60 32.17 -0.53
CA PRO A 147 2.98 32.50 -0.87
C PRO A 147 4.01 31.69 -0.07
N GLN A 148 3.66 31.18 1.10
CA GLN A 148 4.50 30.37 1.99
C GLN A 148 4.57 28.89 1.57
N ALA A 149 3.48 28.34 1.02
CA ALA A 149 3.36 26.91 0.78
C ALA A 149 4.36 26.38 -0.26
N LYS A 150 4.89 25.18 -0.03
CA LYS A 150 5.67 24.43 -1.01
C LYS A 150 4.73 23.81 -2.05
N ILE A 151 4.89 24.24 -3.30
CA ILE A 151 4.14 23.66 -4.43
C ILE A 151 4.85 22.38 -4.90
N LEU A 152 4.06 21.33 -5.09
CA LEU A 152 4.50 20.03 -5.60
C LEU A 152 3.62 19.63 -6.80
N ILE A 153 4.12 18.71 -7.63
CA ILE A 153 3.37 18.14 -8.76
C ILE A 153 3.07 16.66 -8.51
N HIS A 154 1.81 16.27 -8.50
CA HIS A 154 1.41 14.87 -8.41
C HIS A 154 1.44 14.22 -9.81
N GLN A 155 2.46 13.39 -10.08
CA GLN A 155 2.57 12.64 -11.32
C GLN A 155 1.61 11.44 -11.27
N THR A 156 0.59 11.47 -12.12
CA THR A 156 -0.40 10.39 -12.27
C THR A 156 0.14 9.19 -13.06
N TRP A 157 -0.59 8.08 -13.02
CA TRP A 157 -0.26 6.80 -13.67
C TRP A 157 -0.89 6.66 -15.06
N SER A 158 -0.44 5.65 -15.83
CA SER A 158 -1.09 5.18 -17.05
C SER A 158 -2.33 4.36 -16.75
N PHE A 159 -3.27 4.32 -17.70
CA PHE A 159 -4.39 3.40 -17.66
C PHE A 159 -3.91 1.94 -17.81
N CYS A 160 -4.78 0.98 -17.48
CA CYS A 160 -4.49 -0.42 -17.81
C CYS A 160 -4.34 -0.61 -19.33
N GLU A 161 -3.62 -1.65 -19.75
CA GLU A 161 -3.32 -1.94 -21.16
C GLU A 161 -4.57 -1.91 -22.07
N TYR A 162 -5.70 -2.45 -21.60
CA TYR A 162 -6.96 -2.46 -22.35
C TYR A 162 -7.45 -1.05 -22.72
N ASP A 163 -7.43 -0.12 -21.77
CA ASP A 163 -7.90 1.25 -21.93
C ASP A 163 -6.85 2.13 -22.60
N ALA A 164 -5.56 1.90 -22.33
CA ALA A 164 -4.45 2.57 -23.02
C ALA A 164 -4.48 2.28 -24.54
N LEU A 165 -4.91 1.10 -24.96
CA LEU A 165 -5.14 0.74 -26.37
C LEU A 165 -6.44 1.35 -26.97
N GLY A 166 -7.17 2.18 -26.22
CA GLY A 166 -8.36 2.90 -26.69
C GLY A 166 -9.65 2.07 -26.73
N ASN A 167 -9.71 0.95 -26.02
CA ASN A 167 -10.91 0.10 -25.94
C ASN A 167 -11.89 0.52 -24.82
N GLY A 168 -11.48 1.46 -23.97
CA GLY A 168 -12.26 1.95 -22.84
C GLY A 168 -13.48 2.79 -23.24
N PRO A 169 -14.52 2.87 -22.38
CA PRO A 169 -15.73 3.62 -22.68
C PRO A 169 -15.50 5.15 -22.73
N TYR A 170 -14.56 5.67 -21.94
CA TYR A 170 -14.28 7.11 -21.83
C TYR A 170 -13.18 7.62 -22.77
N TRP A 171 -12.18 6.78 -23.08
CA TRP A 171 -10.92 7.22 -23.67
C TRP A 171 -10.68 6.58 -25.04
N LYS A 172 -10.91 7.37 -26.11
CA LYS A 172 -10.76 6.93 -27.51
C LYS A 172 -9.39 7.26 -28.14
N VAL A 173 -8.44 7.75 -27.34
CA VAL A 173 -7.06 7.95 -27.78
C VAL A 173 -6.31 6.65 -27.53
N ALA A 174 -5.94 5.95 -28.60
CA ALA A 174 -5.14 4.73 -28.52
C ALA A 174 -3.65 5.07 -28.47
N TYR A 175 -3.00 4.64 -27.39
CA TYR A 175 -1.54 4.58 -27.23
C TYR A 175 -1.03 3.23 -27.77
N LYS A 176 0.30 3.03 -27.78
CA LYS A 176 0.87 1.73 -28.20
C LYS A 176 0.76 0.65 -27.13
N SER A 177 0.70 1.05 -25.86
CA SER A 177 0.60 0.24 -24.64
C SER A 177 0.38 1.16 -23.44
N SER A 178 0.13 0.59 -22.27
CA SER A 178 0.15 1.26 -20.96
C SER A 178 1.49 1.96 -20.71
N LEU A 179 2.61 1.34 -21.12
CA LEU A 179 3.95 1.92 -21.02
C LEU A 179 4.15 3.14 -21.93
N ASP A 180 3.75 3.10 -23.21
CA ASP A 180 3.80 4.28 -24.12
C ASP A 180 2.90 5.41 -23.60
N MET A 181 1.82 5.09 -22.89
CA MET A 181 1.03 6.09 -22.17
C MET A 181 1.79 6.67 -20.96
N PHE A 182 2.40 5.82 -20.12
CA PHE A 182 3.16 6.26 -18.94
C PHE A 182 4.34 7.16 -19.32
N GLU A 183 5.15 6.77 -20.30
CA GLU A 183 6.30 7.57 -20.79
C GLU A 183 5.87 8.99 -21.23
N ARG A 184 4.69 9.12 -21.85
CA ARG A 184 4.11 10.42 -22.25
C ARG A 184 3.65 11.25 -21.05
N ILE A 185 3.08 10.59 -20.04
CA ILE A 185 2.67 11.22 -18.78
C ILE A 185 3.90 11.73 -18.03
N GLU A 186 4.91 10.89 -17.80
CA GLU A 186 6.16 11.26 -17.16
C GLU A 186 6.84 12.42 -17.90
N SER A 187 6.99 12.31 -19.22
CA SER A 187 7.57 13.37 -20.04
C SER A 187 6.79 14.69 -19.97
N SER A 188 5.47 14.64 -19.81
CA SER A 188 4.62 15.83 -19.67
C SER A 188 4.72 16.46 -18.29
N TYR A 189 4.77 15.67 -17.22
CA TYR A 189 4.96 16.17 -15.86
C TYR A 189 6.38 16.72 -15.62
N VAL A 190 7.43 16.12 -16.20
CA VAL A 190 8.78 16.70 -16.18
C VAL A 190 8.81 18.06 -16.88
N LYS A 191 8.14 18.21 -18.03
CA LYS A 191 8.00 19.51 -18.71
C LYS A 191 7.18 20.50 -17.87
N ALA A 192 6.13 20.04 -17.18
CA ALA A 192 5.33 20.84 -16.27
C ALA A 192 6.15 21.42 -15.11
N ALA A 193 6.92 20.58 -14.39
CA ALA A 193 7.80 21.03 -13.30
C ALA A 193 8.78 22.11 -13.77
N ASN A 194 9.54 21.82 -14.83
CA ASN A 194 10.49 22.78 -15.41
C ASN A 194 9.82 24.09 -15.85
N LYS A 195 8.59 24.03 -16.38
CA LYS A 195 7.85 25.20 -16.88
C LYS A 195 7.47 26.19 -15.77
N ILE A 196 7.17 25.71 -14.56
CA ILE A 196 6.90 26.57 -13.39
C ILE A 196 8.13 26.74 -12.46
N GLY A 197 9.31 26.30 -12.90
CA GLY A 197 10.57 26.49 -12.18
C GLY A 197 10.78 25.56 -10.99
N LEU A 198 10.05 24.44 -10.94
CA LEU A 198 10.22 23.38 -9.95
C LEU A 198 11.26 22.36 -10.42
N ASP A 199 11.93 21.71 -9.47
CA ASP A 199 12.93 20.68 -9.74
C ASP A 199 12.23 19.31 -9.92
N PRO A 200 12.29 18.67 -11.11
CA PRO A 200 11.59 17.41 -11.35
C PRO A 200 11.99 16.28 -10.40
N GLU A 201 13.22 16.27 -9.88
CA GLU A 201 13.69 15.22 -8.95
C GLU A 201 13.17 15.45 -7.52
N LYS A 202 12.93 16.70 -7.12
CA LYS A 202 12.58 17.07 -5.73
C LYS A 202 11.09 17.37 -5.53
N ASP A 203 10.44 17.90 -6.56
CA ASP A 203 9.12 18.53 -6.43
C ASP A 203 8.00 17.79 -7.19
N ILE A 204 8.34 16.72 -7.94
CA ILE A 204 7.36 15.75 -8.44
C ILE A 204 7.16 14.64 -7.38
N ILE A 205 5.90 14.33 -7.09
CA ILE A 205 5.46 13.15 -6.33
C ILE A 205 5.22 12.02 -7.34
N PRO A 206 6.10 11.00 -7.40
CA PRO A 206 6.23 10.09 -8.55
C PRO A 206 5.29 8.87 -8.48
N VAL A 207 3.99 9.09 -8.23
CA VAL A 207 3.01 7.99 -8.07
C VAL A 207 2.91 7.17 -9.35
N GLY A 208 2.85 7.80 -10.52
CA GLY A 208 2.83 7.12 -11.81
C GLY A 208 3.99 6.14 -11.98
N LYS A 209 5.21 6.58 -11.66
CA LYS A 209 6.42 5.76 -11.71
C LYS A 209 6.42 4.61 -10.70
N ALA A 210 5.82 4.78 -9.52
CA ALA A 210 5.63 3.69 -8.56
C ALA A 210 4.63 2.64 -9.04
N ILE A 211 3.53 3.07 -9.68
CA ILE A 211 2.57 2.15 -10.33
C ILE A 211 3.22 1.43 -11.52
N GLN A 212 4.07 2.10 -12.31
CA GLN A 212 4.79 1.44 -13.39
C GLN A 212 5.85 0.45 -12.88
N LEU A 213 6.67 0.83 -11.88
CA LEU A 213 7.65 -0.06 -11.24
C LEU A 213 6.99 -1.33 -10.68
N ALA A 214 5.81 -1.19 -10.07
CA ALA A 214 5.05 -2.33 -9.56
C ALA A 214 4.67 -3.32 -10.67
N LYS A 215 4.32 -2.83 -11.87
CA LYS A 215 4.03 -3.68 -13.03
C LYS A 215 5.29 -4.38 -13.55
N ASP A 216 6.36 -3.61 -13.74
CA ASP A 216 7.57 -4.07 -14.42
C ASP A 216 8.41 -5.02 -13.54
N GLU A 217 8.53 -4.73 -12.23
CA GLU A 217 9.55 -5.34 -11.35
C GLU A 217 8.97 -6.09 -10.13
N TYR A 218 7.63 -6.13 -9.98
CA TYR A 218 6.95 -6.79 -8.85
C TYR A 218 5.76 -7.68 -9.28
N GLY A 219 5.60 -7.92 -10.58
CA GLY A 219 4.62 -8.88 -11.11
C GLY A 219 3.15 -8.45 -10.97
N PHE A 220 2.86 -7.17 -10.70
CA PHE A 220 1.49 -6.65 -10.72
C PHE A 220 0.97 -6.52 -12.17
N GLY A 221 -0.15 -7.16 -12.48
CA GLY A 221 -0.70 -7.18 -13.83
C GLY A 221 -1.54 -5.94 -14.18
N ASP A 222 -1.60 -5.61 -15.47
CA ASP A 222 -2.60 -4.66 -16.00
C ASP A 222 -4.02 -5.25 -16.05
N TYR A 223 -4.16 -6.57 -15.96
CA TYR A 223 -5.43 -7.28 -16.09
C TYR A 223 -5.85 -7.97 -14.79
N TYR A 224 -7.15 -8.02 -14.52
CA TYR A 224 -7.72 -8.74 -13.37
C TYR A 224 -7.66 -10.28 -13.48
N ILE A 225 -7.27 -10.82 -14.64
CA ILE A 225 -7.37 -12.27 -14.93
C ILE A 225 -6.65 -13.11 -13.86
N ASP A 226 -5.55 -12.60 -13.32
CA ASP A 226 -4.70 -13.26 -12.33
C ASP A 226 -4.87 -12.69 -10.90
N GLY A 227 -5.86 -11.81 -10.68
CA GLY A 227 -6.17 -11.18 -9.39
C GLY A 227 -5.12 -10.18 -8.86
N ASN A 228 -3.97 -10.04 -9.52
CA ASN A 228 -2.82 -9.25 -9.06
C ASN A 228 -2.70 -7.87 -9.72
N ASN A 229 -3.81 -7.14 -9.91
CA ASN A 229 -3.78 -5.83 -10.57
C ASN A 229 -3.70 -4.64 -9.60
N LEU A 230 -3.49 -3.43 -10.14
CA LEU A 230 -3.47 -2.15 -9.41
C LEU A 230 -4.62 -1.20 -9.78
N SER A 231 -5.39 -1.49 -10.83
CA SER A 231 -6.55 -0.71 -11.28
C SER A 231 -7.88 -1.26 -10.76
N ARG A 232 -8.91 -0.41 -10.68
CA ARG A 232 -10.32 -0.79 -10.43
C ARG A 232 -10.94 -1.49 -11.65
N TYR A 233 -10.48 -2.70 -11.93
CA TYR A 233 -11.10 -3.59 -12.90
C TYR A 233 -11.87 -4.69 -12.17
N ASP A 234 -13.19 -4.74 -12.34
CA ASP A 234 -14.04 -5.78 -11.76
C ASP A 234 -14.79 -6.53 -12.88
N LYS A 235 -14.51 -7.82 -12.99
CA LYS A 235 -15.11 -8.73 -13.97
C LYS A 235 -15.97 -9.74 -13.23
N CYS A 236 -17.29 -9.64 -13.40
CA CYS A 236 -18.18 -10.63 -12.85
C CYS A 236 -17.96 -12.00 -13.53
N ALA A 237 -18.24 -13.09 -12.79
CA ALA A 237 -17.99 -14.48 -13.22
C ALA A 237 -18.61 -14.89 -14.58
N ASN A 238 -19.57 -14.12 -15.10
CA ASN A 238 -20.21 -14.33 -16.40
C ASN A 238 -19.51 -13.58 -17.56
N GLY A 239 -18.32 -13.03 -17.34
CA GLY A 239 -17.51 -12.34 -18.36
C GLY A 239 -17.89 -10.89 -18.65
N ALA A 240 -18.92 -10.36 -18.00
CA ALA A 240 -19.31 -8.95 -18.08
C ALA A 240 -18.40 -8.07 -17.19
N ILE A 241 -17.93 -6.96 -17.75
CA ILE A 241 -17.25 -5.89 -17.00
C ILE A 241 -18.34 -5.06 -16.32
N TYR A 242 -18.21 -4.81 -15.01
CA TYR A 242 -19.22 -4.08 -14.23
C TYR A 242 -18.71 -2.76 -13.64
N ASN A 243 -17.39 -2.57 -13.60
CA ASN A 243 -16.77 -1.33 -13.15
C ASN A 243 -16.20 -0.58 -14.37
N ASP A 244 -16.65 0.66 -14.55
CA ASP A 244 -16.32 1.54 -15.68
C ASP A 244 -15.00 2.31 -15.46
N SER A 245 -14.55 2.37 -14.21
CA SER A 245 -13.50 3.23 -13.68
C SER A 245 -12.10 2.56 -13.69
N VAL A 246 -11.74 1.89 -14.80
CA VAL A 246 -10.50 1.09 -14.90
C VAL A 246 -9.22 1.93 -14.96
N ASP A 247 -9.36 3.24 -15.07
CA ASP A 247 -8.29 4.22 -14.99
C ASP A 247 -7.97 4.65 -13.54
N HIS A 248 -8.86 4.39 -12.57
CA HIS A 248 -8.58 4.57 -11.15
C HIS A 248 -7.84 3.38 -10.52
N LEU A 249 -7.11 3.65 -9.44
CA LEU A 249 -6.40 2.63 -8.67
C LEU A 249 -7.37 1.84 -7.78
N ASN A 250 -7.10 0.56 -7.61
CA ASN A 250 -7.71 -0.27 -6.55
C ASN A 250 -7.00 -0.02 -5.21
N ALA A 251 -7.39 -0.76 -4.16
CA ALA A 251 -6.82 -0.62 -2.82
C ALA A 251 -5.28 -0.67 -2.81
N ARG A 252 -4.65 -1.58 -3.57
CA ARG A 252 -3.17 -1.72 -3.62
C ARG A 252 -2.51 -0.49 -4.22
N GLY A 253 -3.00 -0.05 -5.38
CA GLY A 253 -2.46 1.11 -6.07
C GLY A 253 -2.62 2.39 -5.23
N ARG A 254 -3.75 2.55 -4.54
CA ARG A 254 -4.00 3.65 -3.60
C ARG A 254 -3.04 3.62 -2.42
N TYR A 255 -2.77 2.45 -1.87
CA TYR A 255 -1.82 2.29 -0.77
C TYR A 255 -0.39 2.62 -1.21
N ILE A 256 0.05 2.17 -2.40
CA ILE A 256 1.33 2.62 -3.01
C ILE A 256 1.35 4.14 -3.15
N ALA A 257 0.29 4.73 -3.72
CA ALA A 257 0.20 6.17 -3.94
C ALA A 257 0.30 6.97 -2.63
N ALA A 258 -0.36 6.50 -1.58
CA ALA A 258 -0.29 7.08 -0.24
C ALA A 258 1.12 6.96 0.37
N CYS A 259 1.79 5.82 0.24
CA CYS A 259 3.19 5.69 0.67
C CYS A 259 4.11 6.65 -0.10
N VAL A 260 3.97 6.77 -1.43
CA VAL A 260 4.78 7.70 -2.24
C VAL A 260 4.54 9.16 -1.82
N TRP A 261 3.30 9.55 -1.52
CA TRP A 261 2.98 10.86 -0.96
C TRP A 261 3.63 11.07 0.41
N ALA A 262 3.49 10.11 1.33
CA ALA A 262 4.07 10.16 2.66
C ALA A 262 5.60 10.36 2.60
N GLU A 263 6.32 9.49 1.88
CA GLU A 263 7.79 9.61 1.79
C GLU A 263 8.22 10.90 1.07
N LYS A 264 7.56 11.29 -0.02
CA LYS A 264 8.00 12.44 -0.82
C LYS A 264 7.71 13.79 -0.17
N ILE A 265 6.57 13.94 0.52
CA ILE A 265 6.18 15.19 1.17
C ILE A 265 6.91 15.33 2.51
N PHE A 266 6.99 14.26 3.31
CA PHE A 266 7.38 14.30 4.72
C PHE A 266 8.76 13.71 5.03
N GLY A 267 9.42 13.07 4.06
CA GLY A 267 10.74 12.44 4.27
C GLY A 267 10.72 11.27 5.25
N VAL A 268 9.56 10.63 5.44
CA VAL A 268 9.42 9.40 6.23
C VAL A 268 9.78 8.18 5.40
N ASP A 269 10.12 7.07 6.06
CA ASP A 269 10.27 5.75 5.43
C ASP A 269 9.04 4.92 5.81
N CYS A 270 8.17 4.65 4.82
CA CYS A 270 6.91 3.97 5.03
C CYS A 270 7.09 2.52 5.44
N ARG A 271 8.24 1.88 5.18
CA ARG A 271 8.51 0.50 5.60
C ARG A 271 8.44 0.35 7.12
N ASN A 272 8.68 1.43 7.86
CA ASN A 272 8.59 1.48 9.32
C ASN A 272 7.16 1.66 9.87
N THR A 273 6.14 1.94 9.03
CA THR A 273 4.76 2.01 9.53
C THR A 273 4.24 0.61 9.84
N THR A 274 3.61 0.43 11.00
CA THR A 274 2.82 -0.76 11.32
C THR A 274 1.34 -0.58 11.01
N CYS A 275 0.95 0.53 10.38
CA CYS A 275 -0.44 0.79 9.97
C CYS A 275 -0.76 0.05 8.66
N ALA A 276 -0.74 -1.28 8.73
CA ALA A 276 -1.51 -2.12 7.81
C ALA A 276 -2.96 -2.10 8.30
N GLU A 277 -3.89 -1.61 7.49
CA GLU A 277 -5.31 -1.61 7.84
C GLU A 277 -5.80 -3.06 7.95
N SER A 278 -6.16 -3.44 9.17
CA SER A 278 -6.34 -4.83 9.58
C SER A 278 -7.39 -5.56 8.73
N GLY A 279 -6.91 -6.38 7.79
CA GLY A 279 -7.74 -7.30 6.99
C GLY A 279 -7.97 -6.93 5.53
N ILE A 280 -7.44 -5.81 5.01
CA ILE A 280 -7.52 -5.50 3.56
C ILE A 280 -6.40 -6.21 2.78
N PHE A 281 -5.17 -6.12 3.30
CA PHE A 281 -4.00 -6.79 2.76
C PHE A 281 -3.41 -7.75 3.79
N SER A 282 -2.53 -8.60 3.31
CA SER A 282 -1.65 -9.41 4.14
C SER A 282 -0.36 -8.63 4.48
N ASP A 283 0.23 -8.84 5.66
CA ASP A 283 1.40 -8.08 6.13
C ASP A 283 2.54 -8.05 5.09
N GLU A 284 2.78 -9.20 4.47
CA GLU A 284 3.77 -9.40 3.41
C GLU A 284 3.46 -8.54 2.17
N GLU A 285 2.19 -8.48 1.76
CA GLU A 285 1.76 -7.66 0.62
C GLU A 285 1.95 -6.18 0.94
N THR A 286 1.61 -5.76 2.16
CA THR A 286 1.89 -4.41 2.65
C THR A 286 3.40 -4.12 2.69
N MET A 287 4.28 -5.10 2.94
CA MET A 287 5.75 -4.91 2.79
C MET A 287 6.12 -4.57 1.34
N VAL A 288 5.61 -5.33 0.36
CA VAL A 288 5.86 -5.09 -1.07
C VAL A 288 5.40 -3.69 -1.49
N LEU A 289 4.16 -3.31 -1.15
CA LEU A 289 3.58 -2.01 -1.54
C LEU A 289 4.36 -0.82 -0.93
N ARG A 290 4.83 -0.94 0.33
CA ARG A 290 5.70 0.05 0.98
C ARG A 290 7.06 0.15 0.29
N GLN A 291 7.66 -0.99 -0.05
CA GLN A 291 8.96 -1.02 -0.71
C GLN A 291 8.91 -0.35 -2.09
N ILE A 292 7.90 -0.66 -2.92
CA ILE A 292 7.71 -0.01 -4.24
C ILE A 292 7.74 1.51 -4.14
N ALA A 293 7.04 2.07 -3.16
CA ALA A 293 7.02 3.51 -2.92
C ALA A 293 8.41 4.06 -2.56
N HIS A 294 9.10 3.36 -1.65
CA HIS A 294 10.42 3.74 -1.17
C HIS A 294 11.47 3.81 -2.29
N GLU A 295 11.53 2.80 -3.16
CA GLU A 295 12.51 2.75 -4.27
C GLU A 295 12.35 3.90 -5.24
N VAL A 296 11.10 4.28 -5.56
CA VAL A 296 10.84 5.37 -6.51
C VAL A 296 11.10 6.74 -5.90
N VAL A 297 10.93 6.91 -4.59
CA VAL A 297 11.20 8.17 -3.89
C VAL A 297 12.68 8.40 -3.62
N THR A 298 13.42 7.34 -3.25
CA THR A 298 14.84 7.43 -2.84
C THR A 298 15.83 7.08 -3.95
N GLY A 299 15.45 6.24 -4.91
CA GLY A 299 16.37 5.57 -5.82
C GLY A 299 17.10 4.37 -5.20
N GLU A 300 16.85 4.03 -3.93
CA GLU A 300 17.40 2.84 -3.28
C GLU A 300 16.65 1.59 -3.72
N VAL A 301 17.01 1.08 -4.91
CA VAL A 301 16.50 -0.19 -5.45
C VAL A 301 16.93 -1.35 -4.54
N GLN A 302 16.02 -2.26 -4.22
CA GLN A 302 16.37 -3.61 -3.78
C GLN A 302 17.10 -4.34 -4.90
N CYS A 303 18.42 -4.20 -4.92
CA CYS A 303 19.37 -5.25 -5.27
C CYS A 303 18.75 -6.48 -5.96
N VAL A 304 18.62 -6.44 -7.30
CA VAL A 304 18.20 -7.56 -8.15
C VAL A 304 19.43 -8.18 -8.82
N GLU A 305 19.63 -9.49 -8.68
CA GLU A 305 20.67 -10.26 -9.38
C GLU A 305 20.11 -11.62 -9.80
N GLY A 306 20.12 -11.90 -11.12
CA GLY A 306 19.46 -13.07 -11.68
C GLY A 306 17.97 -13.08 -11.32
N ASP A 307 17.48 -14.22 -10.86
CA ASP A 307 16.09 -14.44 -10.44
C ASP A 307 15.75 -13.84 -9.06
N TRP A 308 16.68 -13.16 -8.39
CA TRP A 308 16.57 -12.87 -6.95
C TRP A 308 16.63 -11.39 -6.61
N ARG A 309 15.61 -10.96 -5.85
CA ARG A 309 15.53 -9.65 -5.22
C ARG A 309 15.94 -9.75 -3.76
N ALA A 310 16.79 -8.83 -3.33
CA ALA A 310 17.49 -8.93 -2.06
C ALA A 310 17.64 -7.57 -1.36
N VAL A 311 17.92 -7.58 -0.05
CA VAL A 311 18.25 -6.39 0.75
C VAL A 311 19.52 -6.61 1.58
N PRO A 312 20.29 -5.54 1.87
CA PRO A 312 21.27 -5.57 2.95
C PRO A 312 20.58 -6.03 4.24
N TYR A 313 21.15 -7.02 4.92
CA TYR A 313 20.59 -7.56 6.15
C TYR A 313 21.64 -7.64 7.24
N LYS A 314 21.20 -7.40 8.47
CA LYS A 314 21.98 -7.61 9.67
C LYS A 314 21.17 -8.47 10.62
N ASN A 315 21.63 -9.68 10.88
CA ASN A 315 20.94 -10.59 11.80
C ASN A 315 20.95 -9.97 13.21
N SER A 316 19.78 -9.91 13.84
CA SER A 316 19.59 -9.21 15.12
C SER A 316 20.28 -9.91 16.28
N GLU A 317 20.41 -11.24 16.25
CA GLU A 317 21.02 -12.05 17.30
C GLU A 317 22.55 -12.11 17.17
N THR A 318 23.07 -12.43 15.98
CA THR A 318 24.50 -12.64 15.72
C THR A 318 25.25 -11.35 15.37
N GLN A 319 24.52 -10.30 14.97
CA GLN A 319 25.07 -9.06 14.40
C GLN A 319 25.84 -9.26 13.09
N GLU A 320 25.74 -10.44 12.45
CA GLU A 320 26.34 -10.72 11.14
C GLU A 320 25.68 -9.89 10.04
N GLU A 321 26.50 -9.28 9.18
CA GLU A 321 26.05 -8.49 8.03
C GLU A 321 26.16 -9.32 6.74
N GLY A 322 25.08 -9.38 5.99
CA GLY A 322 24.98 -10.11 4.74
C GLY A 322 23.79 -9.61 3.93
N VAL A 323 23.07 -10.55 3.33
CA VAL A 323 21.92 -10.27 2.45
C VAL A 323 20.72 -11.12 2.89
N LYS A 324 19.53 -10.50 2.92
CA LYS A 324 18.24 -11.20 3.03
C LYS A 324 17.60 -11.26 1.65
N LEU A 325 17.19 -12.45 1.21
CA LEU A 325 16.38 -12.59 0.00
C LEU A 325 14.92 -12.29 0.33
N VAL A 326 14.30 -11.42 -0.46
CA VAL A 326 12.94 -10.90 -0.26
C VAL A 326 11.96 -11.40 -1.31
N HIS A 327 12.38 -11.61 -2.57
CA HIS A 327 11.56 -12.29 -3.58
C HIS A 327 12.39 -13.14 -4.54
N TYR A 328 11.84 -14.30 -4.90
CA TYR A 328 12.13 -15.02 -6.12
C TYR A 328 11.25 -14.46 -7.26
N MET A 329 11.89 -13.93 -8.29
CA MET A 329 11.28 -13.31 -9.48
C MET A 329 11.42 -14.19 -10.74
N GLY A 330 12.13 -15.31 -10.66
CA GLY A 330 12.39 -16.21 -11.78
C GLY A 330 11.23 -17.13 -12.13
N GLU A 331 11.25 -17.68 -13.35
CA GLU A 331 10.36 -18.77 -13.73
C GLU A 331 10.67 -20.02 -12.91
N VAL A 332 9.67 -20.55 -12.20
CA VAL A 332 9.84 -21.80 -11.44
C VAL A 332 10.16 -22.95 -12.41
N PRO A 333 11.30 -23.66 -12.24
CA PRO A 333 11.67 -24.74 -13.15
C PRO A 333 10.62 -25.85 -13.21
N ALA A 334 10.55 -26.57 -14.34
CA ALA A 334 9.52 -27.60 -14.58
C ALA A 334 9.51 -28.76 -13.56
N ASP A 335 10.64 -29.02 -12.89
CA ASP A 335 10.72 -29.99 -11.79
C ASP A 335 10.20 -29.44 -10.44
N GLY A 336 9.94 -28.14 -10.36
CA GLY A 336 9.51 -27.40 -9.17
C GLY A 336 10.64 -27.06 -8.19
N VAL A 337 11.91 -27.19 -8.60
CA VAL A 337 13.08 -27.04 -7.69
C VAL A 337 13.76 -25.69 -7.87
N VAL A 338 13.49 -24.77 -6.95
CA VAL A 338 14.19 -23.47 -6.87
C VAL A 338 15.46 -23.61 -6.02
N LYS A 339 16.53 -22.94 -6.41
CA LYS A 339 17.82 -22.98 -5.70
C LYS A 339 18.19 -21.57 -5.23
N VAL A 340 18.28 -21.39 -3.92
CA VAL A 340 18.82 -20.17 -3.32
C VAL A 340 20.35 -20.15 -3.55
N PRO A 341 20.92 -19.06 -4.10
CA PRO A 341 22.36 -18.93 -4.24
C PRO A 341 23.03 -18.71 -2.88
N GLU A 342 24.29 -19.12 -2.75
CA GLU A 342 25.09 -18.92 -1.52
C GLU A 342 25.46 -17.45 -1.29
N GLN A 343 25.64 -16.72 -2.39
CA GLN A 343 26.01 -15.31 -2.38
C GLN A 343 25.18 -14.49 -3.37
N TRP A 344 25.05 -13.21 -3.06
CA TRP A 344 24.38 -12.19 -3.86
C TRP A 344 25.25 -10.92 -3.78
N GLY A 345 25.61 -10.33 -4.92
CA GLY A 345 26.49 -9.16 -4.99
C GLY A 345 27.88 -9.38 -4.34
N GLY A 346 28.34 -10.62 -4.27
CA GLY A 346 29.58 -11.01 -3.56
C GLY A 346 29.48 -11.02 -2.02
N LYS A 347 28.28 -10.86 -1.45
CA LYS A 347 27.99 -11.03 -0.02
C LYS A 347 27.23 -12.33 0.22
N ASN A 348 27.37 -12.92 1.40
CA ASN A 348 26.61 -14.11 1.76
C ASN A 348 25.11 -13.80 1.88
N ILE A 349 24.27 -14.67 1.30
CA ILE A 349 22.85 -14.71 1.65
C ILE A 349 22.74 -15.43 2.99
N ILE A 350 22.32 -14.69 4.01
CA ILE A 350 22.24 -15.19 5.39
C ILE A 350 20.82 -15.31 5.90
N ALA A 351 19.85 -14.68 5.21
CA ALA A 351 18.46 -14.70 5.62
C ALA A 351 17.49 -14.89 4.44
N ILE A 352 16.33 -15.47 4.74
CA ILE A 352 15.19 -15.63 3.82
C ILE A 352 13.98 -14.96 4.47
N ASP A 353 13.48 -13.92 3.82
CA ASP A 353 12.26 -13.22 4.20
C ASP A 353 11.04 -14.12 4.04
N GLU A 354 10.01 -13.91 4.85
CA GLU A 354 8.76 -14.65 4.71
C GLU A 354 8.06 -14.46 3.36
N THR A 355 8.36 -13.36 2.64
CA THR A 355 7.84 -13.08 1.31
C THR A 355 8.56 -13.81 0.18
N ALA A 356 9.75 -14.40 0.42
CA ALA A 356 10.69 -14.86 -0.61
C ALA A 356 10.08 -15.77 -1.69
N PHE A 357 9.07 -16.56 -1.36
CA PHE A 357 8.40 -17.49 -2.30
C PHE A 357 6.88 -17.28 -2.38
N LYS A 358 6.36 -16.16 -1.85
CA LYS A 358 4.92 -15.97 -1.68
C LYS A 358 4.15 -15.93 -3.01
N TYR A 359 4.67 -15.16 -3.97
CA TYR A 359 4.03 -14.84 -5.24
C TYR A 359 4.35 -15.81 -6.39
N VAL A 360 5.07 -16.90 -6.10
CA VAL A 360 5.40 -17.93 -7.10
C VAL A 360 4.61 -19.21 -6.85
N ASP A 361 4.09 -19.79 -7.92
CA ASP A 361 3.32 -21.03 -7.92
C ASP A 361 4.12 -22.19 -8.52
N GLY A 362 3.83 -23.42 -8.10
CA GLY A 362 4.51 -24.61 -8.60
C GLY A 362 5.89 -24.91 -7.98
N VAL A 363 6.36 -24.11 -7.01
CA VAL A 363 7.56 -24.43 -6.21
C VAL A 363 7.27 -25.64 -5.33
N LYS A 364 7.88 -26.78 -5.64
CA LYS A 364 7.77 -28.04 -4.90
C LYS A 364 8.90 -28.23 -3.89
N LYS A 365 10.04 -27.60 -4.14
CA LYS A 365 11.23 -27.72 -3.32
C LYS A 365 12.12 -26.49 -3.44
N ILE A 366 12.68 -26.06 -2.31
CA ILE A 366 13.78 -25.11 -2.27
C ILE A 366 15.04 -25.84 -1.83
N ILE A 367 16.17 -25.51 -2.45
CA ILE A 367 17.50 -25.89 -1.99
C ILE A 367 18.16 -24.64 -1.41
N MET A 368 18.43 -24.64 -0.11
CA MET A 368 19.12 -23.56 0.59
C MET A 368 20.62 -23.86 0.75
N PRO A 369 21.48 -22.84 0.68
CA PRO A 369 22.88 -22.93 1.06
C PRO A 369 23.02 -22.94 2.59
N ASN A 370 24.16 -23.40 3.09
CA ASN A 370 24.45 -23.40 4.53
C ASN A 370 24.67 -21.99 5.12
N THR A 371 24.80 -20.96 4.27
CA THR A 371 24.92 -19.56 4.69
C THR A 371 23.61 -19.00 5.23
N VAL A 372 22.46 -19.53 4.77
CA VAL A 372 21.14 -19.17 5.31
C VAL A 372 21.02 -19.72 6.73
N VAL A 373 21.03 -18.82 7.71
CA VAL A 373 20.90 -19.11 9.14
C VAL A 373 19.62 -18.56 9.75
N ASP A 374 18.89 -17.75 8.99
CA ASP A 374 17.70 -17.01 9.43
C ASP A 374 16.59 -17.19 8.38
N ILE A 375 15.45 -17.75 8.79
CA ILE A 375 14.32 -18.05 7.90
C ILE A 375 13.05 -17.67 8.65
N GLU A 376 12.35 -16.66 8.14
CA GLU A 376 11.12 -16.18 8.78
C GLU A 376 9.98 -17.21 8.60
N GLU A 377 9.15 -17.37 9.64
CA GLU A 377 8.31 -18.57 9.87
C GLU A 377 7.37 -18.93 8.69
N LYS A 378 6.99 -17.97 7.84
CA LYS A 378 6.09 -18.22 6.71
C LYS A 378 6.79 -18.45 5.36
N ALA A 379 8.11 -18.25 5.24
CA ALA A 379 8.87 -18.35 3.98
C ALA A 379 8.66 -19.68 3.22
N LEU A 380 8.44 -20.77 3.95
CA LEU A 380 8.29 -22.13 3.42
C LEU A 380 6.87 -22.71 3.55
N LYS A 381 5.97 -21.98 4.20
CA LYS A 381 4.68 -22.51 4.70
C LYS A 381 3.74 -22.99 3.59
N LYS A 382 3.78 -22.35 2.41
CA LYS A 382 3.04 -22.75 1.20
C LYS A 382 3.53 -24.07 0.61
N ILE A 383 4.81 -24.39 0.80
CA ILE A 383 5.49 -25.55 0.21
C ILE A 383 5.37 -26.78 1.13
N GLU A 384 5.38 -26.55 2.46
CA GLU A 384 5.17 -27.61 3.45
C GLU A 384 3.76 -28.22 3.39
N SER A 385 2.74 -27.44 3.01
CA SER A 385 1.35 -27.91 2.94
C SER A 385 1.05 -28.96 1.86
N GLU A 386 1.94 -29.17 0.88
CA GLU A 386 1.75 -30.17 -0.18
C GLU A 386 2.53 -31.48 0.03
N TYR A 387 3.52 -31.53 0.94
CA TYR A 387 4.55 -32.59 0.91
C TYR A 387 4.88 -33.33 2.22
N PHE A 388 3.91 -33.45 3.14
CA PHE A 388 3.99 -34.46 4.23
C PHE A 388 2.98 -35.60 4.08
N SER A 389 3.35 -36.59 3.26
CA SER A 389 2.96 -37.99 3.51
C SER A 389 4.24 -38.79 3.77
N VAL A 390 4.42 -39.23 5.02
CA VAL A 390 5.56 -40.08 5.37
C VAL A 390 5.32 -41.47 4.80
N SER A 391 6.22 -41.93 3.94
CA SER A 391 6.22 -43.31 3.46
C SER A 391 7.08 -44.18 4.37
N ASP A 392 6.43 -45.06 5.15
CA ASP A 392 7.16 -46.09 5.89
C ASP A 392 7.79 -47.08 4.90
N LYS A 393 9.11 -47.26 5.00
CA LYS A 393 9.86 -48.31 4.32
C LYS A 393 10.26 -49.41 5.30
N ASP A 394 10.05 -50.65 4.84
CA ASP A 394 10.66 -51.90 5.31
C ASP A 394 10.69 -52.18 6.82
N ASN A 395 9.88 -53.16 7.23
CA ASN A 395 10.44 -54.36 7.86
C ASN A 395 9.49 -55.55 7.67
N GLY A 396 9.98 -56.61 7.03
CA GLY A 396 9.17 -57.81 6.78
C GLY A 396 9.09 -58.74 7.98
N LYS A 397 7.89 -59.29 8.23
CA LYS A 397 7.66 -60.68 8.67
C LYS A 397 6.18 -61.06 8.66
N ASP A 398 5.86 -62.00 7.77
CA ASP A 398 4.94 -63.14 7.94
C ASP A 398 3.74 -63.07 8.91
N LYS A 399 2.58 -63.43 8.31
CA LYS A 399 1.44 -64.22 8.84
C LYS A 399 0.20 -63.52 9.41
N ASP A 400 -0.78 -63.42 8.50
CA ASP A 400 -2.01 -64.24 8.48
C ASP A 400 -3.29 -63.71 9.16
N ASN A 401 -4.34 -63.59 8.32
CA ASN A 401 -5.78 -63.71 8.58
C ASN A 401 -6.47 -62.91 9.72
N GLY A 402 -7.45 -62.08 9.35
CA GLY A 402 -8.67 -61.92 10.19
C GLY A 402 -9.48 -60.61 10.14
N LYS A 403 -10.45 -60.53 9.22
CA LYS A 403 -11.77 -59.88 9.33
C LYS A 403 -11.99 -58.75 10.38
N ASP A 404 -12.05 -57.52 9.87
CA ASP A 404 -13.28 -56.69 9.81
C ASP A 404 -14.35 -56.85 10.93
N ASN A 405 -14.44 -55.89 11.86
CA ASN A 405 -15.59 -54.96 12.01
C ASN A 405 -15.57 -54.15 13.34
N GLY A 406 -15.75 -52.82 13.24
CA GLY A 406 -16.70 -52.09 14.10
C GLY A 406 -16.25 -51.44 15.42
N LYS A 407 -16.58 -50.13 15.51
CA LYS A 407 -17.09 -49.36 16.67
C LYS A 407 -16.16 -48.77 17.75
N ASP A 408 -16.30 -47.45 17.83
CA ASP A 408 -16.67 -46.60 18.97
C ASP A 408 -16.18 -46.88 20.42
N ASN A 409 -15.67 -45.79 21.02
CA ASN A 409 -15.75 -45.38 22.43
C ASN A 409 -14.72 -45.87 23.48
N ASN A 410 -14.44 -44.91 24.37
CA ASN A 410 -13.66 -44.95 25.62
C ASN A 410 -12.15 -45.21 25.47
N GLY A 411 -11.27 -44.57 26.25
CA GLY A 411 -11.53 -43.54 27.26
C GLY A 411 -10.47 -43.51 28.36
N ASN A 412 -9.69 -42.43 28.39
CA ASN A 412 -8.84 -41.95 29.50
C ASN A 412 -7.61 -42.76 29.96
N LEU A 413 -6.62 -42.00 30.45
CA LEU A 413 -5.61 -42.38 31.45
C LEU A 413 -4.49 -43.33 30.91
N TRP A 414 -3.19 -43.01 30.94
CA TRP A 414 -2.41 -42.28 31.98
C TRP A 414 -1.16 -41.53 31.44
N ILE A 415 -0.95 -40.29 31.94
CA ILE A 415 0.33 -39.63 32.37
C ILE A 415 1.54 -39.62 31.38
N TYR A 416 1.97 -38.50 30.77
CA TYR A 416 2.48 -37.20 31.28
C TYR A 416 3.91 -37.27 31.91
N ILE A 417 4.79 -36.26 31.87
CA ILE A 417 4.77 -34.87 31.33
C ILE A 417 6.22 -34.47 30.89
N ILE A 418 6.48 -33.19 30.55
CA ILE A 418 7.77 -32.58 30.09
C ILE A 418 7.99 -32.75 28.56
N ILE A 419 8.24 -31.71 27.75
CA ILE A 419 8.04 -30.24 27.91
C ILE A 419 6.77 -29.85 27.12
N GLY A 420 6.10 -28.74 27.48
CA GLY A 420 4.96 -28.20 26.72
C GLY A 420 3.86 -27.52 27.54
N ALA A 421 4.11 -27.27 28.84
CA ALA A 421 3.06 -26.94 29.81
C ALA A 421 3.34 -25.73 30.70
N VAL A 422 4.08 -24.71 30.22
CA VAL A 422 4.39 -23.49 31.00
C VAL A 422 3.53 -22.28 30.61
N VAL A 423 3.09 -22.14 29.35
CA VAL A 423 2.36 -20.93 28.89
C VAL A 423 0.83 -21.04 29.07
N VAL A 424 0.24 -22.24 29.01
CA VAL A 424 -1.24 -22.39 28.99
C VAL A 424 -1.90 -22.38 30.37
N ILE A 425 -1.18 -22.67 31.46
CA ILE A 425 -1.75 -22.70 32.83
C ILE A 425 -1.77 -21.30 33.48
N ALA A 426 -0.90 -20.37 33.08
CA ALA A 426 -0.89 -19.00 33.59
C ALA A 426 -2.19 -18.23 33.25
N GLY A 427 -2.72 -18.40 32.03
CA GLY A 427 -3.96 -17.73 31.58
C GLY A 427 -5.22 -18.20 32.29
N ALA A 428 -5.33 -19.50 32.60
CA ALA A 428 -6.55 -20.09 33.16
C ALA A 428 -6.83 -19.66 34.61
N ILE A 429 -5.78 -19.46 35.43
CA ILE A 429 -5.94 -19.00 36.83
C ILE A 429 -6.30 -17.50 36.88
N ALA A 430 -5.76 -16.69 35.97
CA ALA A 430 -6.11 -15.27 35.87
C ALA A 430 -7.59 -15.04 35.53
N PHE A 431 -8.14 -15.82 34.59
CA PHE A 431 -9.52 -15.67 34.12
C PHE A 431 -10.58 -16.07 35.19
N VAL A 432 -10.28 -17.07 36.01
CA VAL A 432 -11.19 -17.52 37.09
C VAL A 432 -11.17 -16.57 38.30
N LEU A 433 -10.02 -15.98 38.64
CA LEU A 433 -9.92 -15.01 39.73
C LEU A 433 -10.57 -13.65 39.39
N LEU A 434 -10.56 -13.24 38.12
CA LEU A 434 -11.24 -12.02 37.68
C LEU A 434 -12.76 -12.12 37.71
N LYS A 435 -13.36 -13.27 37.34
CA LYS A 435 -14.83 -13.42 37.39
C LYS A 435 -15.42 -13.47 38.81
N LYS A 436 -14.63 -13.85 39.83
CA LYS A 436 -15.13 -13.88 41.21
C LYS A 436 -15.14 -12.49 41.88
N LYS A 437 -14.21 -11.59 41.51
CA LYS A 437 -14.10 -10.24 42.09
C LYS A 437 -15.18 -9.25 41.62
N THR A 438 -15.89 -9.56 40.54
CA THR A 438 -16.99 -8.74 40.00
C THR A 438 -18.37 -9.16 40.54
N ALA A 439 -18.51 -10.37 41.09
CA ALA A 439 -19.76 -10.85 41.67
C ALA A 439 -20.04 -10.28 43.07
N ASP A 440 -19.00 -10.07 43.88
CA ASP A 440 -19.14 -9.59 45.27
C ASP A 440 -19.28 -8.06 45.40
N LYS A 441 -19.22 -7.30 44.29
CA LYS A 441 -19.38 -5.83 44.27
C LYS A 441 -20.76 -5.32 43.85
N ILE A 442 -21.75 -6.20 43.66
CA ILE A 442 -23.14 -5.85 43.32
C ILE A 442 -24.10 -6.26 44.46
N LYS A 443 -23.61 -6.25 45.72
CA LYS A 443 -24.44 -6.46 46.92
C LYS A 443 -24.21 -5.48 48.08
N GLU A 444 -23.31 -4.51 47.93
CA GLU A 444 -23.21 -3.35 48.83
C GLU A 444 -23.04 -2.04 48.04
N LYS A 445 -24.14 -1.55 47.47
CA LYS A 445 -24.46 -0.11 47.34
C LYS A 445 -25.92 0.09 46.92
#